data_AF-A0A147KCJ1-F1
#
_entry.id   AF-A0A147KCJ1-F1
#
_cell.length_a   1.000
_cell.length_b   1.000
_cell.length_c   1.000
_cell.angle_alpha   90.00
_cell.angle_beta   90.00
_cell.angle_gamma   90.00
#
_symmetry.space_group_name_H-M   'P 1'
#
loop_
_entity.id
_entity.type
_entity.pdbx_description
1 polymer ?
#
loop_
_entity_poly.entity_id
_entity_poly.type
_entity_poly.pdbx_seq_one_letter_code
_entity_poly.pdbx_strand_id
1 'polypeptide(L)'
;MLHFIQKKEDEPKVKRMLKYNYIKAQLAKTNKKNDENYVVTRLWNKLDNTDIKFITQQYVVRENGKYALTDMYFPQVGGGPYAQEIPRTL
;
A
#
# COMPACT_ATOMS: atom_id res chain seq x y z
N MET A 1 -23.46 -9.90 8.74
CA MET A 1 -22.63 -9.30 9.82
C MET A 1 -21.83 -10.36 10.58
N LEU A 2 -22.45 -11.40 11.13
CA LEU A 2 -21.76 -12.51 11.82
C LEU A 2 -20.76 -13.30 10.95
N HIS A 3 -21.06 -13.51 9.66
CA HIS A 3 -20.16 -14.18 8.71
C HIS A 3 -18.84 -13.42 8.43
N PHE A 4 -18.80 -12.10 8.63
CA PHE A 4 -17.60 -11.29 8.43
C PHE A 4 -16.64 -11.37 9.63
N ILE A 5 -17.19 -11.67 10.82
CA ILE A 5 -16.42 -11.74 12.06
C ILE A 5 -15.62 -13.06 12.11
N GLN A 6 -16.21 -14.18 11.67
CA GLN A 6 -15.51 -15.48 11.65
C GLN A 6 -14.25 -15.48 10.76
N LYS A 7 -14.26 -14.77 9.62
CA LYS A 7 -13.09 -14.72 8.73
C LYS A 7 -11.83 -14.11 9.34
N LYS A 8 -11.94 -13.28 10.40
CA LYS A 8 -10.77 -12.67 11.04
C LYS A 8 -9.99 -13.65 11.94
N GLU A 9 -10.63 -14.72 12.41
CA GLU A 9 -9.99 -15.71 13.30
C GLU A 9 -9.31 -16.86 12.55
N ASP A 10 -9.77 -17.18 11.33
CA ASP A 10 -9.21 -18.28 10.52
C ASP A 10 -7.93 -17.93 9.72
N GLU A 11 -7.43 -16.68 9.79
CA GLU A 11 -6.18 -16.35 9.09
C GLU A 11 -4.96 -16.94 9.82
N PRO A 12 -4.12 -17.74 9.13
CA PRO A 12 -2.96 -18.35 9.76
C PRO A 12 -2.02 -17.26 10.29
N LYS A 13 -1.53 -17.44 11.52
CA LYS A 13 -0.66 -16.49 12.25
C LYS A 13 0.50 -15.96 11.40
N VAL A 14 1.08 -16.82 10.56
CA VAL A 14 2.16 -16.48 9.61
C VAL A 14 1.71 -15.41 8.62
N LYS A 15 0.52 -15.54 8.02
CA LYS A 15 -0.02 -14.58 7.06
C LYS A 15 -0.28 -13.22 7.69
N ARG A 16 -0.78 -13.20 8.93
CA ARG A 16 -0.97 -11.95 9.70
C ARG A 16 0.36 -11.24 9.96
N MET A 17 1.40 -12.00 10.32
CA MET A 17 2.75 -11.47 10.54
C MET A 17 3.34 -10.89 9.26
N LEU A 18 3.17 -11.57 8.12
CA LEU A 18 3.61 -11.07 6.81
C LEU A 18 2.93 -9.76 6.43
N LYS A 19 1.60 -9.65 6.64
CA LYS A 19 0.85 -8.40 6.41
C LYS A 19 1.38 -7.26 7.28
N TYR A 20 1.55 -7.51 8.57
CA TYR A 20 2.10 -6.52 9.50
C TYR A 20 3.49 -6.04 9.07
N ASN A 21 4.40 -6.97 8.76
CA ASN A 21 5.75 -6.64 8.30
C ASN A 21 5.74 -5.84 7.00
N TYR A 22 4.82 -6.17 6.07
CA TYR A 22 4.64 -5.42 4.84
C TYR A 22 4.21 -3.97 5.11
N ILE A 23 3.17 -3.77 5.92
CA ILE A 23 2.66 -2.44 6.27
C ILE A 23 3.76 -1.62 6.96
N LYS A 24 4.44 -2.22 7.94
CA LYS A 24 5.57 -1.59 8.65
C LYS A 24 6.67 -1.17 7.68
N ALA A 25 7.03 -2.03 6.73
CA ALA A 25 8.05 -1.73 5.74
C ALA A 25 7.64 -0.61 4.76
N GLN A 26 6.35 -0.47 4.41
CA GLN A 26 5.87 0.65 3.59
C GLN A 26 5.94 1.98 4.37
N LEU A 27 5.41 2.02 5.59
CA LEU A 27 5.44 3.24 6.42
C LEU A 27 6.88 3.68 6.77
N ALA A 28 7.80 2.72 6.92
CA ALA A 28 9.21 3.04 7.18
C ALA A 28 9.88 3.79 6.01
N LYS A 29 9.42 3.61 4.75
CA LYS A 29 10.00 4.30 3.58
C LYS A 29 9.68 5.78 3.54
N THR A 30 8.55 6.18 4.09
CA THR A 30 8.08 7.58 4.11
C THR A 30 8.67 8.36 5.30
N ASN A 31 9.34 7.69 6.24
CA ASN A 31 9.87 8.29 7.47
C ASN A 31 10.97 9.35 7.27
N LYS A 32 11.56 9.44 6.06
CA LYS A 32 12.59 10.46 5.76
C LYS A 32 12.01 11.86 5.54
N LYS A 33 10.69 11.99 5.36
CA LYS A 33 9.99 13.26 5.15
C LYS A 33 8.83 13.35 6.15
N ASN A 34 8.94 14.25 7.12
CA ASN A 34 8.00 14.32 8.25
C ASN A 34 6.55 14.53 7.81
N ASP A 35 6.31 15.43 6.86
CA ASP A 35 4.95 15.74 6.40
C ASP A 35 4.35 14.61 5.56
N GLU A 36 5.14 13.99 4.68
CA GLU A 36 4.73 12.82 3.89
C GLU A 36 4.36 11.66 4.81
N ASN A 37 5.21 11.39 5.81
CA ASN A 37 4.96 10.35 6.80
C ASN A 37 3.66 10.60 7.58
N TYR A 38 3.42 11.84 8.01
CA TYR A 38 2.20 12.22 8.71
C TYR A 38 0.95 11.97 7.86
N VAL A 39 0.95 12.46 6.61
CA VAL A 39 -0.20 12.31 5.71
C VAL A 39 -0.47 10.84 5.39
N VAL A 40 0.57 10.08 5.04
CA VAL A 40 0.50 8.65 4.70
C VAL A 40 -0.03 7.85 5.89
N THR A 41 0.55 8.04 7.07
CA THR A 41 0.15 7.32 8.29
C THR A 41 -1.28 7.69 8.71
N ARG A 42 -1.66 8.97 8.60
CA ARG A 42 -3.01 9.45 8.91
C ARG A 42 -4.06 8.86 7.96
N LEU A 43 -3.78 8.84 6.65
CA LEU A 43 -4.67 8.24 5.66
C LEU A 43 -4.85 6.74 5.91
N TRP A 44 -3.76 6.01 6.15
CA TRP A 44 -3.80 4.58 6.46
C TRP A 44 -4.65 4.29 7.70
N ASN A 45 -4.44 5.02 8.78
CA ASN A 45 -5.20 4.85 10.03
C ASN A 45 -6.68 5.23 9.87
N LYS A 46 -7.01 6.20 9.00
CA LYS A 46 -8.40 6.60 8.72
C LYS A 46 -9.14 5.62 7.81
N LEU A 47 -8.42 4.93 6.93
CA LEU A 47 -8.97 3.91 6.04
C LEU A 47 -9.46 2.69 6.83
N ASP A 48 -8.80 2.37 7.95
CA ASP A 48 -9.13 1.28 8.89
C ASP A 48 -9.45 -0.07 8.21
N ASN A 49 -8.83 -0.30 7.06
CA ASN A 49 -9.09 -1.47 6.23
C ASN A 49 -7.78 -2.12 5.78
N THR A 50 -7.44 -3.22 6.46
CA THR A 50 -6.22 -3.99 6.22
C THR A 50 -6.31 -4.91 4.99
N ASP A 51 -7.48 -5.02 4.36
CA ASP A 51 -7.66 -5.79 3.12
C ASP A 51 -7.27 -4.97 1.88
N ILE A 52 -7.07 -3.66 2.06
CA ILE A 52 -6.56 -2.77 1.03
C ILE A 52 -5.03 -2.76 1.10
N LYS A 53 -4.39 -3.19 0.03
CA LYS A 53 -2.94 -3.10 -0.17
C LYS A 53 -2.61 -1.68 -0.65
N PHE A 54 -1.58 -1.08 -0.05
CA PHE A 54 -1.01 0.17 -0.51
C PHE A 54 0.49 0.01 -0.77
N ILE A 55 1.01 0.77 -1.72
CA ILE A 55 2.42 0.83 -2.05
C ILE A 55 2.85 2.29 -1.94
N THR A 56 3.85 2.58 -1.12
CA THR A 56 4.43 3.93 -1.03
C THR A 56 5.56 4.07 -2.04
N GLN A 57 5.74 5.27 -2.59
CA GLN A 57 6.84 5.59 -3.51
C GLN A 57 6.85 4.65 -4.74
N GLN A 58 5.67 4.44 -5.34
CA GLN A 58 5.54 3.62 -6.54
C GLN A 58 5.87 4.46 -7.77
N TYR A 59 6.83 3.99 -8.58
CA TYR A 59 7.11 4.54 -9.89
C TYR A 59 5.98 4.20 -10.85
N VAL A 60 5.47 5.20 -11.55
CA VAL A 60 4.44 5.06 -12.58
C VAL A 60 4.90 5.74 -13.86
N VAL A 61 4.54 5.16 -15.00
CA VAL A 61 4.75 5.76 -16.32
C VAL A 61 3.45 6.47 -16.68
N ARG A 62 3.52 7.74 -17.10
CA ARG A 62 2.35 8.49 -17.57
C ARG A 62 2.15 8.26 -19.07
N GLU A 63 0.97 8.59 -19.59
CA GLU A 63 0.62 8.48 -21.02
C GLU A 63 1.62 9.18 -21.95
N ASN A 64 2.27 10.23 -21.45
CA ASN A 64 3.29 11.00 -22.16
C ASN A 64 4.71 10.41 -22.04
N GLY A 65 4.85 9.17 -21.55
CA GLY A 65 6.13 8.49 -21.35
C GLY A 65 6.97 9.03 -20.19
N LYS A 66 6.49 10.02 -19.43
CA LYS A 66 7.22 10.57 -18.29
C LYS A 66 7.03 9.70 -17.05
N TYR A 67 8.10 9.54 -16.29
CA TYR A 67 8.07 8.87 -14.99
C TYR A 67 7.59 9.82 -13.91
N ALA A 68 6.75 9.31 -13.01
CA ALA A 68 6.39 9.98 -11.78
C ALA A 68 6.51 9.01 -10.59
N LEU A 69 6.83 9.56 -9.43
CA LEU A 69 6.79 8.84 -8.17
C LEU A 69 5.49 9.20 -7.45
N THR A 70 4.72 8.20 -7.08
CA THR A 70 3.50 8.39 -6.29
C THR A 70 3.82 8.22 -4.81
N ASP A 71 3.32 9.11 -3.96
CA ASP A 71 3.54 9.00 -2.52
C ASP A 71 2.80 7.77 -1.94
N MET A 72 1.58 7.51 -2.44
CA MET A 72 0.77 6.35 -2.08
C MET A 72 -0.03 5.85 -3.30
N TYR A 73 0.06 4.56 -3.58
CA TYR A 73 -0.61 3.89 -4.69
C TYR A 73 -1.45 2.72 -4.19
N PHE A 74 -2.69 2.62 -4.69
CA PHE A 74 -3.65 1.58 -4.34
C PHE A 74 -3.95 0.70 -5.57
N PRO A 75 -3.28 -0.45 -5.72
CA PRO A 75 -3.45 -1.32 -6.89
C PRO A 75 -4.88 -1.85 -7.08
N GLN A 76 -5.67 -1.98 -6.01
CA GLN A 76 -7.05 -2.48 -6.08
C GLN A 76 -8.06 -1.43 -6.56
N VAL A 77 -7.70 -0.14 -6.51
CA VAL A 77 -8.58 0.98 -6.86
C VAL A 77 -8.13 1.64 -8.17
N GLY A 78 -6.87 1.44 -8.58
CA GLY A 78 -6.29 1.97 -9.81
C GLY A 78 -6.69 1.16 -11.06
N GLY A 79 -7.78 1.55 -11.71
CA GLY A 79 -8.22 1.00 -13.01
C GLY A 79 -7.51 1.59 -14.25
N GLY A 80 -6.30 2.13 -14.11
CA GLY A 80 -5.59 2.79 -15.22
C GLY A 80 -4.47 1.92 -15.80
N PRO A 81 -4.36 1.75 -17.13
CA PRO A 81 -3.39 0.85 -17.80
C PRO A 81 -1.91 1.27 -17.66
N TYR A 82 -1.64 2.36 -16.93
CA TYR A 82 -0.35 3.03 -16.84
C TYR A 82 0.37 2.84 -15.49
N ALA A 83 -0.30 2.26 -14.50
CA ALA A 83 0.34 1.84 -13.26
C ALA A 83 0.93 0.43 -13.41
N GLN A 84 1.80 0.27 -14.42
CA GLN A 84 2.59 -0.94 -14.55
C GLN A 84 3.58 -0.98 -13.39
N GLU A 85 3.61 -2.10 -12.66
CA GLU A 85 4.71 -2.41 -11.77
C GLU A 85 5.99 -2.43 -12.63
N ILE A 86 6.76 -1.34 -12.63
CA ILE A 86 8.10 -1.40 -13.23
C ILE A 86 8.86 -2.48 -12.44
N PRO A 87 9.30 -3.57 -13.08
CA PRO A 87 10.09 -4.58 -12.39
C PRO A 87 11.32 -3.88 -11.81
N ARG A 88 11.51 -3.99 -10.49
CA ARG A 88 12.80 -3.64 -9.88
C ARG A 88 13.81 -4.73 -10.25
N THR A 89 14.26 -4.74 -11.50
CA THR A 89 15.49 -5.42 -11.88
C THR A 89 16.67 -4.53 -11.47
N LEU A 90 17.60 -5.12 -10.70
CA LEU A 90 18.98 -4.65 -10.58
C LEU A 90 19.65 -4.66 -11.95
#